data_AF-A0A849EKZ8-F1
#
_entry.id   AF-A0A849EKZ8-F1
#
_cell.length_a   1.000
_cell.length_b   1.000
_cell.length_c   1.000
_cell.angle_alpha   90.00
_cell.angle_beta   90.00
_cell.angle_gamma   90.00
#
_symmetry.space_group_name_H-M   'P 1'
#
loop_
_entity.id
_entity.type
_entity.pdbx_description
1 polymer ?
#
loop_
_entity_poly.entity_id
_entity_poly.type
_entity_poly.pdbx_seq_one_letter_code
_entity_poly.pdbx_strand_id
1 'polypeptide(L)' 'AKPEKSLDLRFMVNAKRPVKFAPKPYTQVFVERHGFIGNLSILDLLFNEGTAAPTYLEEVSLSFLDA' A
#
# COMPACT_ATOMS: atom_id res chain seq x y z
N ALA A 1 26.37 -14.09 -9.96
CA ALA A 1 26.32 -13.98 -8.48
C ALA A 1 25.03 -13.26 -8.10
N LYS A 2 24.25 -13.78 -7.13
CA LYS A 2 23.12 -13.04 -6.55
C LYS A 2 23.69 -11.93 -5.63
N PRO A 3 23.12 -10.71 -5.60
CA PRO A 3 23.56 -9.70 -4.64
C PRO A 3 23.26 -10.16 -3.22
N GLU A 4 24.21 -10.03 -2.28
CA GLU A 4 24.05 -10.49 -0.88
C GLU A 4 23.06 -9.65 -0.05
N LYS A 5 22.53 -8.53 -0.59
CA LYS A 5 21.58 -7.64 0.10
C LYS A 5 20.42 -7.19 -0.77
N SER A 6 19.85 -8.10 -1.57
CA SER A 6 18.65 -7.80 -2.37
C SER A 6 17.45 -8.59 -1.91
N LEU A 7 16.35 -7.91 -1.58
CA LEU A 7 15.03 -8.51 -1.37
C LEU A 7 14.42 -8.85 -2.74
N ASP A 8 14.05 -10.10 -2.96
CA ASP A 8 13.47 -10.55 -4.23
C ASP A 8 11.96 -10.31 -4.25
N LEU A 9 11.54 -9.14 -4.74
CA LEU A 9 10.13 -8.75 -4.82
C LEU A 9 9.49 -9.07 -6.19
N ARG A 10 10.12 -9.86 -7.06
CA ARG A 10 9.60 -10.13 -8.42
C ARG A 10 8.22 -10.78 -8.40
N PHE A 11 7.88 -11.50 -7.33
CA PHE A 11 6.56 -12.09 -7.15
C PHE A 11 5.42 -11.05 -7.03
N MET A 12 5.73 -9.80 -6.70
CA MET A 12 4.76 -8.70 -6.62
C MET A 12 4.29 -8.20 -7.98
N VAL A 13 4.97 -8.55 -9.07
CA VAL A 13 4.54 -8.19 -10.44
C VAL A 13 3.21 -8.88 -10.83
N ASN A 14 2.88 -9.98 -10.15
CA ASN A 14 1.67 -10.73 -10.44
C ASN A 14 0.46 -10.08 -9.77
N ALA A 15 -0.28 -9.27 -10.55
CA ALA A 15 -1.50 -8.59 -10.10
C ALA A 15 -2.60 -9.53 -9.60
N LYS A 16 -2.59 -10.82 -9.99
CA LYS A 16 -3.58 -11.82 -9.54
C LYS A 16 -3.17 -12.53 -8.25
N ARG A 17 -1.94 -12.34 -7.78
CA ARG A 17 -1.48 -12.94 -6.52
C ARG A 17 -2.10 -12.14 -5.37
N PRO A 18 -2.92 -12.76 -4.50
CA PRO A 18 -3.48 -12.06 -3.35
C PRO A 18 -2.35 -11.69 -2.39
N VAL A 19 -2.30 -10.42 -2.01
CA VAL A 19 -1.41 -9.89 -0.98
C VAL A 19 -2.27 -9.58 0.23
N LYS A 20 -1.88 -10.06 1.41
CA LYS A 20 -2.59 -9.76 2.67
C LYS A 20 -2.24 -8.36 3.17
N PHE A 21 -2.47 -7.35 2.33
CA PHE A 21 -2.22 -5.96 2.66
C PHE A 21 -3.47 -5.35 3.30
N ALA A 22 -3.33 -4.92 4.56
CA ALA A 22 -4.38 -4.23 5.30
C ALA A 22 -3.88 -2.81 5.64
N PRO A 23 -4.12 -1.82 4.77
CA PRO A 23 -3.72 -0.44 5.03
C PRO A 23 -4.45 0.14 6.24
N LYS A 24 -3.78 1.04 6.98
CA LYS A 24 -4.46 1.87 7.98
C LYS A 24 -5.47 2.79 7.27
N PRO A 25 -6.66 3.04 7.84
CA PRO A 25 -7.57 4.03 7.29
C PRO A 25 -6.93 5.42 7.22
N TYR A 26 -7.21 6.13 6.12
CA TYR A 26 -6.83 7.52 5.90
C TYR A 26 -8.06 8.33 5.47
N THR A 27 -7.94 9.65 5.39
CA THR A 27 -9.08 10.55 5.14
C THR A 27 -9.52 10.45 3.70
N GLN A 28 -10.61 9.73 3.43
CA GLN A 28 -11.19 9.65 2.08
C GLN A 28 -12.36 10.65 1.92
N VAL A 29 -12.37 11.44 0.85
CA VAL A 29 -13.40 12.48 0.61
C VAL A 29 -14.83 11.92 0.63
N PHE A 30 -15.02 10.65 0.24
CA PHE A 30 -16.33 10.00 0.20
C PHE A 30 -16.54 8.93 1.29
N VAL A 31 -15.74 8.97 2.37
CA VAL A 31 -15.81 7.98 3.45
C VAL A 31 -17.19 7.92 4.11
N GLU A 32 -17.89 9.04 4.26
CA GLU A 32 -19.22 9.10 4.87
C GLU A 32 -20.28 8.37 4.05
N ARG A 33 -20.09 8.25 2.73
CA ARG A 33 -21.07 7.64 1.82
C ARG A 33 -20.82 6.15 1.59
N HIS A 34 -19.56 5.73 1.59
CA HIS A 34 -19.17 4.37 1.18
C HIS A 34 -18.37 3.60 2.24
N GLY A 35 -18.09 4.22 3.39
CA GLY A 35 -17.11 3.72 4.33
C GLY A 35 -15.68 3.88 3.79
N PHE A 36 -14.71 3.40 4.56
CA PHE A 36 -13.32 3.36 4.11
C PHE A 36 -13.13 2.22 3.11
N ILE A 37 -12.51 2.53 1.98
CA ILE A 37 -12.18 1.55 0.94
C ILE A 37 -10.66 1.44 0.87
N GLY A 38 -10.14 0.32 1.37
CA GLY A 38 -8.70 0.02 1.35
C GLY A 38 -8.21 -0.55 0.01
N ASN A 39 -6.89 -0.73 -0.09
CA ASN A 39 -6.22 -1.37 -1.23
C ASN A 39 -6.55 -0.73 -2.60
N LEU A 40 -6.70 0.60 -2.60
CA LEU A 40 -6.87 1.40 -3.82
C LEU A 40 -5.53 1.75 -4.46
N SER A 41 -5.60 2.40 -5.63
CA SER A 41 -4.42 2.94 -6.30
C SER A 41 -3.67 3.95 -5.44
N ILE A 42 -2.36 4.06 -5.61
CA ILE A 42 -1.54 5.09 -4.96
C ILE A 42 -2.01 6.52 -5.29
N LEU A 43 -2.64 6.69 -6.46
CA LEU A 43 -3.24 7.97 -6.85
C LEU A 43 -4.41 8.35 -5.94
N ASP A 44 -5.17 7.37 -5.45
CA ASP A 44 -6.27 7.62 -4.52
C ASP A 44 -5.74 8.20 -3.20
N LEU A 45 -4.69 7.58 -2.63
CA LEU A 45 -4.01 8.11 -1.46
C LEU A 45 -3.48 9.54 -1.72
N LEU A 46 -2.83 9.77 -2.86
CA LEU A 46 -2.24 11.07 -3.18
C LEU A 46 -3.30 12.17 -3.27
N PHE A 47 -4.46 11.90 -3.86
CA PHE A 47 -5.53 12.91 -3.97
C PHE A 47 -6.29 13.14 -2.67
N ASN A 48 -6.31 12.15 -1.77
CA ASN A 48 -6.96 12.24 -0.47
C ASN A 48 -6.06 12.89 0.61
N GLU A 49 -4.79 12.48 0.68
CA GLU A 49 -3.83 12.92 1.72
C GLU A 49 -2.85 14.00 1.24
N GLY A 50 -2.71 14.20 -0.08
CA GLY A 50 -1.83 15.22 -0.64
C GLY A 50 -0.38 15.08 -0.15
N THR A 51 0.14 16.14 0.49
CA THR A 51 1.50 16.17 1.04
C THR A 51 1.71 15.25 2.24
N ALA A 52 0.64 14.71 2.85
CA ALA A 52 0.74 13.73 3.94
C ALA A 52 0.89 12.29 3.44
N ALA A 53 0.69 12.03 2.14
CA ALA A 53 0.82 10.70 1.55
C ALA A 53 2.19 10.03 1.80
N PRO A 54 3.35 10.73 1.72
CA PRO A 54 4.64 10.12 2.04
C PRO A 54 4.72 9.63 3.48
N THR A 55 4.31 10.45 4.45
CA THR A 55 4.27 10.08 5.87
C THR A 55 3.41 8.84 6.09
N TYR A 56 2.24 8.79 5.45
CA TYR A 56 1.38 7.62 5.50
C TYR A 56 2.08 6.35 4.97
N LEU A 57 2.80 6.44 3.85
CA LEU A 57 3.50 5.30 3.25
C LEU A 57 4.67 4.81 4.10
N GLU A 58 5.40 5.72 4.75
CA GLU A 58 6.51 5.39 5.64
C GLU A 58 6.04 4.61 6.89
N GLU A 59 4.80 4.83 7.32
CA GLU A 59 4.19 4.07 8.42
C GLU A 59 3.67 2.68 8.01
N VAL A 60 3.63 2.37 6.72
CA VAL A 60 3.11 1.08 6.24
C VAL A 60 4.05 -0.05 6.64
N SER A 61 3.54 -0.97 7.46
CA SER A 61 4.25 -2.20 7.79
C SER A 61 4.40 -3.10 6.56
N LEU A 62 5.62 -3.55 6.29
CA LEU A 62 5.93 -4.52 5.24
C LEU A 62 5.76 -5.99 5.69
N SER A 63 5.17 -6.23 6.87
CA SER A 63 4.96 -7.58 7.44
C SER A 63 4.10 -8.50 6.57
N PHE A 64 3.35 -7.95 5.62
CA PHE A 64 2.56 -8.72 4.65
C PHE A 64 3.39 -9.33 3.52
N LEU A 65 4.67 -8.91 3.38
CA LEU A 65 5.59 -9.52 2.45
C LEU A 65 6.11 -10.81 3.09
N ASP A 66 5.56 -11.95 2.66
CA ASP A 66 6.13 -13.29 2.95
C ASP A 66 7.46 -13.48 2.16
N ALA A 67 8.42 -12.58 2.36
CA ALA A 67 9.64 -12.41 1.56
C ALA A 67 10.92 -12.79 2.31
#